data_AF-T0NJ14-F1
#
_entry.id   AF-T0NJ14-F1
#
_cell.length_a   1.000
_cell.length_b   1.000
_cell.length_c   1.000
_cell.angle_alpha   90.00
_cell.angle_beta   90.00
_cell.angle_gamma   90.00
#
_symmetry.space_group_name_H-M   'P 1'
#
loop_
_entity.id
_entity.type
_entity.pdbx_description
1 polymer ?
#
loop_
_entity_poly.entity_id
_entity_poly.type
_entity_poly.pdbx_seq_one_letter_code
_entity_poly.pdbx_strand_id
1 'polypeptide(L)'
;MALVTTKEMFQKAFEGKYAIGAFNINNMEIIQGIVDGAKAQNSAVILQCSSGAIKYMRPEYLRHMVLAAVEETGVDVALHLDHGDSFELCKKCIDIGFTSVMFDGSHYDYEENVRLTKLKL
;
A
#
# COMPACT_ATOMS: atom_id res chain seq x y z
N MET A 1 -14.42 4.53 6.75
CA MET A 1 -13.93 3.24 7.31
C MET A 1 -12.43 3.35 7.57
N ALA A 2 -11.81 2.40 8.28
CA ALA A 2 -10.36 2.39 8.47
C ALA A 2 -9.67 1.68 7.29
N LEU A 3 -8.38 1.97 7.07
CA LEU A 3 -7.53 1.19 6.16
C LEU A 3 -7.50 -0.28 6.59
N VAL A 4 -7.43 -1.19 5.62
CA VAL A 4 -7.35 -2.64 5.86
C VAL A 4 -5.94 -3.17 5.62
N THR A 5 -5.60 -4.31 6.24
CA THR A 5 -4.31 -4.99 5.99
C THR A 5 -4.42 -5.90 4.77
N THR A 6 -3.30 -6.09 4.05
CA THR A 6 -3.29 -6.95 2.86
C THR A 6 -3.39 -8.44 3.16
N LYS A 7 -3.17 -8.87 4.42
CA LYS A 7 -3.22 -10.30 4.81
C LYS A 7 -4.61 -10.90 4.57
N GLU A 8 -5.65 -10.28 5.12
CA GLU A 8 -7.04 -10.74 4.95
C GLU A 8 -7.51 -10.53 3.51
N MET A 9 -7.04 -9.44 2.89
CA MET A 9 -7.36 -9.11 1.50
C MET A 9 -6.88 -10.22 0.55
N PHE A 10 -5.62 -10.64 0.67
CA PHE A 10 -5.06 -11.72 -0.15
C PHE A 10 -5.63 -13.08 0.21
N GLN A 11 -5.98 -13.33 1.47
CA GLN A 11 -6.66 -14.57 1.84
C GLN A 11 -7.99 -14.73 1.07
N LYS A 12 -8.84 -13.70 1.08
CA LYS A 12 -10.11 -13.69 0.34
C LYS A 12 -9.89 -13.83 -1.17
N ALA A 13 -8.88 -13.16 -1.72
CA ALA A 13 -8.55 -13.25 -3.14
C ALA A 13 -8.08 -14.64 -3.56
N PHE A 14 -7.22 -15.26 -2.76
CA PHE A 14 -6.71 -16.60 -3.03
C PHE A 14 -7.82 -17.66 -2.97
N GLU A 15 -8.64 -17.63 -1.92
CA GLU A 15 -9.80 -18.52 -1.76
C GLU A 15 -10.83 -18.30 -2.88
N GLY A 16 -11.07 -17.04 -3.25
CA GLY A 16 -12.02 -16.65 -4.30
C GLY A 16 -11.48 -16.75 -5.72
N LYS A 17 -10.21 -17.12 -5.92
CA LYS A 17 -9.54 -17.25 -7.23
C LYS A 17 -9.60 -15.98 -8.08
N TYR A 18 -9.40 -14.82 -7.46
CA TYR A 18 -9.28 -13.53 -8.15
C TYR A 18 -7.99 -12.80 -7.74
N ALA A 19 -7.68 -11.73 -8.45
CA ALA A 19 -6.56 -10.84 -8.13
C ALA A 19 -7.09 -9.49 -7.66
N ILE A 20 -6.26 -8.76 -6.90
CA ILE A 20 -6.57 -7.42 -6.43
C ILE A 20 -5.64 -6.44 -7.14
N GLY A 21 -6.21 -5.38 -7.69
CA GLY A 21 -5.44 -4.32 -8.34
C GLY A 21 -4.61 -3.55 -7.33
N ALA A 22 -3.31 -3.41 -7.63
CA ALA A 22 -2.41 -2.52 -6.92
C ALA A 22 -1.96 -1.41 -7.88
N PHE A 23 -2.32 -0.17 -7.55
CA PHE A 23 -2.15 0.98 -8.45
C PHE A 23 -1.28 2.04 -7.77
N ASN A 24 -0.25 2.50 -8.48
CA ASN A 24 0.62 3.55 -7.98
C ASN A 24 -0.12 4.89 -7.94
N ILE A 25 0.06 5.64 -6.84
CA ILE A 25 -0.54 6.97 -6.65
C ILE A 25 0.53 8.05 -6.49
N ASN A 26 0.22 9.25 -6.99
CA ASN A 26 1.13 10.40 -6.95
C ASN A 26 0.46 11.73 -6.60
N ASN A 27 -0.87 11.79 -6.57
CA ASN A 27 -1.65 12.99 -6.24
C ASN A 27 -3.11 12.61 -5.91
N MET A 28 -3.92 13.61 -5.61
CA MET A 28 -5.34 13.47 -5.27
C MET A 28 -6.17 12.91 -6.42
N GLU A 29 -5.97 13.42 -7.63
CA GLU A 29 -6.80 13.08 -8.80
C GLU A 29 -6.65 11.61 -9.20
N ILE A 30 -5.43 11.05 -9.09
CA ILE A 30 -5.20 9.62 -9.32
C ILE A 30 -5.88 8.78 -8.24
N ILE A 31 -5.80 9.19 -6.96
CA ILE A 31 -6.48 8.49 -5.86
C ILE A 31 -7.99 8.45 -6.12
N GLN A 32 -8.60 9.58 -6.46
CA GLN A 32 -10.03 9.67 -6.77
C GLN A 32 -10.41 8.71 -7.91
N GLY A 33 -9.70 8.79 -9.05
CA GLY A 33 -10.00 7.94 -10.20
C GLY A 33 -9.90 6.43 -9.90
N ILE A 34 -8.90 6.02 -9.13
CA ILE A 34 -8.74 4.60 -8.75
C ILE A 34 -9.87 4.16 -7.81
N VAL A 35 -10.15 4.94 -6.76
CA VAL A 35 -11.13 4.54 -5.74
C VAL A 35 -12.56 4.61 -6.28
N ASP A 36 -12.87 5.56 -7.17
CA ASP A 36 -14.15 5.60 -7.89
C ASP A 36 -14.33 4.37 -8.79
N GLY A 37 -13.27 3.98 -9.50
CA GLY A 37 -13.26 2.75 -10.29
C GLY A 37 -13.47 1.50 -9.44
N ALA A 38 -12.77 1.41 -8.30
CA ALA A 38 -12.92 0.31 -7.34
C ALA A 38 -14.34 0.24 -6.78
N LYS A 39 -14.93 1.38 -6.40
CA LYS A 39 -16.31 1.49 -5.93
C LYS A 39 -17.31 1.03 -6.98
N ALA A 40 -17.15 1.47 -8.24
CA ALA A 40 -18.03 1.09 -9.34
C ALA A 40 -18.00 -0.42 -9.62
N GLN A 41 -16.89 -1.09 -9.34
CA GLN A 41 -16.72 -2.54 -9.50
C GLN A 41 -16.96 -3.34 -8.21
N ASN A 42 -17.37 -2.69 -7.12
CA ASN A 42 -17.51 -3.30 -5.79
C ASN A 42 -16.25 -4.11 -5.39
N SER A 43 -15.08 -3.52 -5.62
CA SER A 43 -13.77 -4.16 -5.49
C SER A 43 -12.96 -3.50 -4.37
N ALA A 44 -12.19 -4.32 -3.64
CA ALA A 44 -11.12 -3.82 -2.78
C ALA A 44 -9.93 -3.37 -3.65
N VAL A 45 -9.12 -2.45 -3.15
CA VAL A 45 -7.98 -1.93 -3.92
C VAL A 45 -6.75 -1.68 -3.05
N ILE A 46 -5.57 -1.86 -3.65
CA ILE A 46 -4.30 -1.50 -3.04
C ILE A 46 -3.83 -0.19 -3.69
N LEU A 47 -3.68 0.86 -2.89
CA LEU A 47 -3.02 2.09 -3.32
C LEU A 47 -1.57 2.02 -2.89
N GLN A 48 -0.65 2.04 -3.85
CA GLN A 48 0.77 1.84 -3.57
C GLN A 48 1.62 3.06 -3.93
N CYS A 49 2.69 3.28 -3.17
CA CYS A 49 3.55 4.45 -3.32
C CYS A 49 5.01 4.02 -3.35
N SER A 50 5.75 4.46 -4.36
CA SER A 50 7.21 4.36 -4.36
C SER A 50 7.84 5.35 -3.39
N SER A 51 9.11 5.14 -3.04
CA SER A 51 9.89 6.09 -2.22
C SER A 51 9.88 7.52 -2.82
N GLY A 52 9.97 7.64 -4.14
CA GLY A 52 9.87 8.90 -4.87
C GLY A 52 8.50 9.56 -4.74
N ALA A 53 7.41 8.78 -4.84
CA ALA A 53 6.05 9.28 -4.69
C ALA A 53 5.78 9.79 -3.26
N ILE A 54 6.26 9.08 -2.23
CA ILE A 54 6.15 9.49 -0.82
C ILE A 54 6.89 10.80 -0.58
N LYS A 55 8.10 10.94 -1.16
CA LYS A 55 8.88 12.19 -1.08
C LYS A 55 8.17 13.35 -1.75
N TYR A 56 7.59 13.12 -2.94
CA TYR A 56 6.86 14.14 -3.70
C TYR A 56 5.61 14.63 -2.97
N MET A 57 4.74 13.71 -2.54
CA MET A 57 3.48 14.07 -1.88
C MET A 57 3.67 14.55 -0.44
N ARG A 58 4.79 14.19 0.20
CA ARG A 58 5.03 14.27 1.64
C ARG A 58 4.11 13.29 2.42
N PRO A 59 4.63 12.58 3.42
CA PRO A 59 3.89 11.52 4.14
C PRO A 59 2.50 11.90 4.65
N GLU A 60 2.37 13.04 5.33
CA GLU A 60 1.11 13.46 5.95
C GLU A 60 0.01 13.75 4.92
N TYR A 61 0.35 14.45 3.83
CA TYR A 61 -0.61 14.75 2.77
C TYR A 61 -1.07 13.46 2.09
N LEU A 62 -0.13 12.58 1.74
CA LEU A 62 -0.44 11.28 1.18
C LEU A 62 -1.43 10.50 2.06
N ARG A 63 -1.12 10.36 3.34
CA ARG A 63 -1.96 9.66 4.31
C ARG A 63 -3.36 10.26 4.36
N HIS A 64 -3.46 11.58 4.50
CA HIS A 64 -4.75 12.25 4.62
C HIS A 64 -5.59 12.22 3.34
N MET A 65 -4.97 12.29 2.16
CA MET A 65 -5.69 12.11 0.89
C MET A 65 -6.28 10.71 0.77
N VAL A 66 -5.52 9.68 1.15
CA VAL A 66 -6.00 8.29 1.12
C VAL A 66 -7.12 8.07 2.14
N LEU A 67 -6.98 8.59 3.36
CA LEU A 67 -8.04 8.50 4.38
C LEU A 67 -9.33 9.19 3.94
N ALA A 68 -9.23 10.36 3.31
CA ALA A 68 -10.39 11.06 2.75
C ALA A 68 -11.11 10.19 1.71
N ALA A 69 -10.37 9.55 0.80
CA ALA A 69 -10.96 8.66 -0.20
C ALA A 69 -11.68 7.45 0.43
N VAL A 70 -11.12 6.85 1.49
CA VAL A 70 -11.77 5.75 2.22
C VAL A 70 -13.02 6.20 2.97
N GLU A 71 -13.01 7.40 3.55
CA GLU A 71 -14.15 7.98 4.24
C GLU A 71 -15.30 8.28 3.28
N GLU A 72 -14.99 8.90 2.14
CA GLU A 72 -15.97 9.29 1.12
C GLU A 72 -16.60 8.09 0.40
N THR A 73 -15.80 7.07 0.10
CA THR A 73 -16.24 5.98 -0.78
C THR A 73 -16.69 4.72 -0.04
N GLY A 74 -16.17 4.48 1.17
CA GLY A 74 -16.37 3.23 1.91
C GLY A 74 -15.66 2.01 1.33
N VAL A 75 -14.78 2.20 0.32
CA VAL A 75 -14.02 1.12 -0.30
C VAL A 75 -12.95 0.59 0.67
N ASP A 76 -12.77 -0.73 0.70
CA ASP A 76 -11.66 -1.37 1.41
C ASP A 76 -10.34 -1.06 0.69
N VAL A 77 -9.52 -0.21 1.31
CA VAL A 77 -8.22 0.21 0.78
C VAL A 77 -7.09 -0.25 1.69
N ALA A 78 -6.06 -0.83 1.09
CA ALA A 78 -4.74 -0.97 1.71
C ALA A 78 -3.78 0.09 1.16
N LEU A 79 -3.04 0.76 2.05
CA LEU A 79 -1.98 1.68 1.67
C LEU A 79 -0.63 0.94 1.75
N HIS A 80 0.06 0.84 0.61
CA HIS A 80 1.23 -0.03 0.43
C HIS A 80 2.49 0.76 0.04
N LEU A 81 3.63 0.45 0.68
CA LEU A 81 4.94 0.91 0.23
C LEU A 81 5.42 -0.02 -0.89
N ASP A 82 5.61 0.53 -2.07
CA ASP A 82 6.11 -0.16 -3.26
C ASP A 82 7.65 -0.06 -3.32
N HIS A 83 8.32 -1.20 -3.50
CA HIS A 83 9.78 -1.31 -3.59
C HIS A 83 10.56 -0.54 -2.48
N GLY A 84 10.26 -0.84 -1.22
CA GLY A 84 10.99 -0.29 -0.08
C GLY A 84 12.43 -0.80 -0.01
N ASP A 85 13.40 0.08 -0.20
CA ASP A 85 14.83 -0.25 -0.32
C ASP A 85 15.56 -0.46 1.02
N SER A 86 14.91 -0.15 2.14
CA SER A 86 15.51 -0.14 3.47
C SER A 86 14.50 -0.48 4.55
N PHE A 87 14.98 -1.08 5.64
CA PHE A 87 14.16 -1.38 6.81
C PHE A 87 13.60 -0.09 7.44
N GLU A 88 14.40 0.97 7.45
CA GLU A 88 14.06 2.28 7.99
C GLU A 88 12.91 2.93 7.21
N LEU A 89 12.91 2.81 5.88
CA LEU A 89 11.81 3.31 5.05
C LEU A 89 10.52 2.53 5.31
N CYS A 90 10.59 1.18 5.35
CA CYS A 90 9.45 0.35 5.68
C CYS A 90 8.86 0.71 7.05
N LYS A 91 9.72 0.85 8.06
CA LYS A 91 9.31 1.24 9.42
C LYS A 91 8.64 2.60 9.44
N LYS A 92 9.24 3.59 8.78
CA LYS A 92 8.67 4.93 8.68
C LYS A 92 7.30 4.92 8.02
N CYS A 93 7.08 4.09 6.99
CA CYS A 93 5.78 3.96 6.34
C CYS A 93 4.73 3.35 7.29
N ILE A 94 5.11 2.37 8.09
CA ILE A 94 4.23 1.80 9.14
C ILE A 94 3.90 2.86 10.20
N ASP A 95 4.89 3.63 10.66
CA ASP A 95 4.70 4.67 11.67
C ASP A 95 3.72 5.77 11.22
N ILE A 96 3.70 6.10 9.92
CA ILE A 96 2.73 7.05 9.34
C ILE A 96 1.38 6.38 8.99
N GLY A 97 1.20 5.09 9.29
CA GLY A 97 -0.07 4.39 9.15
C GLY A 97 -0.30 3.67 7.82
N PHE A 98 0.75 3.35 7.06
CA PHE A 98 0.61 2.36 5.98
C PHE A 98 0.23 1.00 6.58
N THR A 99 -0.64 0.27 5.89
CA THR A 99 -1.13 -1.04 6.34
C THR A 99 -0.44 -2.21 5.65
N SER A 100 0.50 -1.91 4.75
CA SER A 100 1.28 -2.88 4.00
C SER A 100 2.60 -2.28 3.51
N VAL A 101 3.65 -3.09 3.43
CA VAL A 101 4.96 -2.68 2.90
C VAL A 101 5.58 -3.83 2.10
N MET A 102 6.30 -3.48 1.03
CA MET A 102 7.21 -4.37 0.32
C MET A 102 8.64 -3.94 0.66
N PHE A 103 9.39 -4.79 1.36
CA PHE A 103 10.84 -4.67 1.41
C PHE A 103 11.43 -5.35 0.17
N ASP A 104 12.18 -4.60 -0.64
CA ASP A 104 12.82 -5.10 -1.85
C ASP A 104 14.34 -5.22 -1.68
N GLY A 105 14.73 -6.35 -1.09
CA GLY A 105 16.13 -6.77 -1.01
C GLY A 105 16.60 -7.59 -2.20
N SER A 106 15.92 -7.56 -3.35
CA SER A 106 16.22 -8.46 -4.48
C SER A 106 17.61 -8.27 -5.10
N HIS A 107 18.26 -7.13 -4.83
CA HIS A 107 19.63 -6.84 -5.25
C HIS A 107 20.70 -7.43 -4.31
N TYR A 108 20.31 -7.95 -3.14
CA TYR A 108 21.21 -8.66 -2.22
C TYR A 108 21.31 -10.15 -2.57
N ASP A 109 22.37 -10.79 -2.10
CA ASP A 109 22.46 -12.24 -2.09
C ASP A 109 21.30 -12.85 -1.29
N TYR A 110 20.90 -14.07 -1.66
CA TYR A 110 19.72 -14.75 -1.12
C TYR A 110 19.67 -14.75 0.43
N GLU A 111 20.75 -15.16 1.08
CA GLU A 111 20.79 -15.23 2.56
C GLU A 111 20.64 -13.87 3.22
N GLU A 112 21.21 -12.83 2.60
CA GLU A 112 21.11 -11.46 3.12
C GLU A 112 19.69 -10.91 2.91
N ASN A 113 19.08 -11.15 1.76
CA ASN A 113 17.68 -10.79 1.51
C ASN A 113 16.73 -11.49 2.51
N VAL A 114 16.92 -12.79 2.77
CA VAL A 114 16.16 -13.53 3.79
C VAL A 114 16.36 -12.94 5.18
N ARG A 115 17.61 -12.61 5.56
CA ARG A 115 17.93 -12.03 6.86
C ARG A 115 17.24 -10.68 7.05
N LEU A 116 17.33 -9.79 6.06
CA LEU A 116 16.74 -8.45 6.11
C LEU A 116 15.20 -8.51 6.11
N THR A 117 14.61 -9.35 5.27
CA THR A 117 13.14 -9.54 5.19
C THR A 117 12.55 -10.09 6.50
N LYS A 118 13.30 -10.89 7.26
CA LYS A 118 12.86 -11.45 8.55
C LYS A 118 12.97 -10.50 9.74
N LEU A 119 13.58 -9.33 9.56
CA LEU A 119 13.62 -8.32 10.62
C LEU A 119 12.19 -7.90 10.97
N LYS A 120 11.88 -7.82 12.26
CA LYS A 120 10.53 -7.46 12.73
C LYS A 120 10.39 -5.94 12.73
N LEU A 121 9.45 -5.45 11.94
CA LEU A 121 8.97 -4.07 11.91
C LEU A 121 7.89 -3.83 12.99
#